data_AF-A0A0H3AYH6-F1
#
_entry.id   AF-A0A0H3AYH6-F1
#
_cell.length_a   1.000
_cell.length_b   1.000
_cell.length_c   1.000
_cell.angle_alpha   90.00
_cell.angle_beta   90.00
_cell.angle_gamma   90.00
#
_symmetry.space_group_name_H-M   'P 1'
#
loop_
_entity.id
_entity.type
_entity.pdbx_description
1 polymer ?
#
loop_
_entity_poly.entity_id
_entity_poly.type
_entity_poly.pdbx_seq_one_letter_code
_entity_poly.pdbx_strand_id
1 'polypeptide(L)' 'MCSKALQNVEIIYPDFSNIAPQPKDFVYIDLSYQPINNTSFTKYTKLGFTEADQVKLYEKCRALHKKGVNLHLR' A
#
# COMPACT_ATOMS: atom_id res chain seq x y z
N MET A 1 21.62 -11.64 -7.59
CA MET A 1 20.60 -11.07 -8.49
C MET A 1 19.64 -10.10 -7.78
N CYS A 2 19.30 -10.25 -6.49
CA CYS A 2 18.58 -9.19 -5.74
C CYS A 2 19.48 -8.01 -5.30
N SER A 3 20.69 -8.30 -4.79
CA SER A 3 21.62 -7.26 -4.31
C SER A 3 21.92 -6.19 -5.38
N LYS A 4 22.06 -6.57 -6.66
CA LYS A 4 22.25 -5.62 -7.77
C LYS A 4 21.04 -4.71 -8.00
N ALA A 5 19.81 -5.22 -7.82
CA ALA A 5 18.58 -4.45 -8.04
C ALA A 5 18.29 -3.47 -6.90
N LEU A 6 18.69 -3.80 -5.68
CA LEU A 6 18.42 -3.00 -4.48
C LEU A 6 19.45 -1.88 -4.23
N GLN A 7 20.42 -1.68 -5.12
CA GLN A 7 21.49 -0.69 -4.91
C GLN A 7 20.97 0.75 -4.76
N ASN A 8 19.82 1.05 -5.36
CA ASN A 8 19.19 2.38 -5.33
C ASN A 8 17.78 2.34 -4.69
N VAL A 9 17.56 1.43 -3.75
CA VAL A 9 16.25 1.23 -3.10
C VAL A 9 16.38 1.50 -1.62
N GLU A 10 15.45 2.28 -1.08
CA GLU A 10 15.25 2.41 0.36
C GLU A 10 14.17 1.42 0.80
N ILE A 11 14.51 0.55 1.75
CA ILE A 11 13.56 -0.41 2.35
C ILE A 11 13.22 0.10 3.73
N ILE A 12 11.94 0.37 3.95
CA ILE A 12 11.42 0.93 5.21
C ILE A 12 10.29 0.04 5.75
N TYR A 13 10.07 0.08 7.07
CA TYR A 13 8.97 -0.61 7.75
C TYR A 13 8.09 0.35 8.57
N PRO A 14 7.42 1.34 7.95
CA PRO A 14 6.44 2.18 8.61
C PRO A 14 5.01 1.64 8.40
N ASP A 15 4.06 2.21 9.15
CA ASP A 15 2.65 2.16 8.76
C ASP A 15 2.45 2.87 7.41
N PHE A 16 1.60 2.31 6.53
CA PHE A 16 1.34 2.89 5.22
C PHE A 16 0.77 4.31 5.30
N SER A 17 0.09 4.68 6.40
CA SER A 17 -0.44 6.03 6.59
C SER A 17 0.66 7.09 6.64
N ASN A 18 1.89 6.70 6.97
CA ASN A 18 3.00 7.61 7.20
C ASN A 18 3.80 7.93 5.92
N ILE A 19 3.46 7.31 4.78
CA ILE A 19 4.12 7.65 3.52
C ILE A 19 3.77 9.07 3.07
N ALA A 20 4.75 9.77 2.49
CA ALA A 20 4.60 11.16 2.02
C ALA A 20 5.23 11.35 0.63
N PRO A 21 4.70 10.67 -0.42
CA PRO A 21 5.16 10.86 -1.79
C PRO A 21 4.89 12.30 -2.26
N GLN A 22 5.76 12.76 -3.16
CA GLN A 22 5.73 14.09 -3.76
C GLN A 22 4.83 14.13 -5.00
N PRO A 23 4.34 15.31 -5.42
CA PRO A 23 3.64 15.44 -6.68
C PRO A 23 4.46 14.87 -7.84
N LYS A 24 3.81 14.14 -8.76
CA LYS A 24 4.39 13.37 -9.88
C LYS A 24 5.04 12.04 -9.52
N ASP A 25 5.16 11.69 -8.24
CA ASP A 25 5.57 10.34 -7.85
C ASP A 25 4.53 9.31 -8.31
N PHE A 26 5.00 8.09 -8.53
CA PHE A 26 4.15 6.94 -8.83
C PHE A 26 4.14 5.98 -7.63
N VAL A 27 2.95 5.71 -7.10
CA VAL A 27 2.74 4.80 -5.98
C VAL A 27 1.98 3.59 -6.46
N TYR A 28 2.61 2.43 -6.33
CA TYR A 28 2.01 1.12 -6.58
C TYR A 28 1.61 0.49 -5.25
N ILE A 29 0.33 0.12 -5.12
CA ILE A 29 -0.24 -0.45 -3.91
C ILE A 29 -0.73 -1.86 -4.23
N ASP A 30 -0.09 -2.86 -3.61
CA ASP A 30 -0.43 -4.29 -3.74
C ASP A 30 -0.93 -4.81 -2.39
N LEU A 31 -2.16 -4.42 -2.04
CA LEU A 31 -2.80 -4.94 -0.83
C LEU A 31 -3.41 -6.31 -1.08
N SER A 32 -3.51 -7.08 0.01
CA SER A 32 -4.29 -8.32 0.06
C SER A 32 -5.77 -8.03 -0.23
N TYR A 33 -6.37 -8.74 -1.19
CA TYR A 33 -7.82 -8.67 -1.39
C TYR A 33 -8.57 -9.12 -0.12
N GLN A 34 -9.78 -8.57 0.08
CA GLN A 34 -10.70 -9.11 1.08
C GLN A 34 -11.05 -10.56 0.73
N PRO A 35 -11.17 -11.44 1.74
CA PRO A 35 -11.54 -12.83 1.51
C PRO A 35 -12.92 -12.86 0.87
N ILE A 36 -13.01 -13.44 -0.32
CA ILE A 36 -14.28 -13.62 -1.05
C ILE A 36 -15.15 -14.66 -0.32
N ASN A 37 -14.53 -15.55 0.45
CA ASN A 37 -15.17 -16.64 1.18
C ASN A 37 -14.45 -16.88 2.53
N ASN A 38 -15.13 -17.51 3.50
CA ASN A 38 -14.57 -17.84 4.82
C ASN A 38 -13.30 -18.74 4.77
N THR A 39 -13.00 -19.36 3.64
CA THR A 39 -11.83 -20.24 3.43
C THR A 39 -10.68 -19.56 2.67
N SER A 40 -10.85 -18.32 2.20
CA SER A 40 -9.82 -17.60 1.45
C SER A 40 -8.67 -17.16 2.37
N PHE A 41 -7.42 -17.48 1.99
CA PHE A 41 -6.23 -17.03 2.71
C PHE A 41 -5.95 -15.56 2.40
N THR A 42 -6.19 -14.66 3.37
CA THR A 42 -6.00 -13.20 3.19
C THR A 42 -5.25 -12.52 4.33
N LYS A 43 -4.79 -13.29 5.33
CA LYS A 43 -4.08 -12.75 6.49
C LYS A 43 -2.56 -12.80 6.29
N TYR A 44 -1.98 -11.65 5.94
CA TYR A 44 -0.53 -11.45 5.91
C TYR A 44 0.03 -10.91 7.23
N THR A 45 -0.85 -10.48 8.15
CA THR A 45 -0.49 -10.01 9.50
C THR A 45 -1.33 -10.75 10.54
N LYS A 46 -0.83 -10.87 11.78
CA LYS A 46 -1.58 -11.47 12.91
C LYS A 46 -2.95 -10.81 13.14
N LEU A 47 -3.04 -9.50 12.88
CA LEU A 47 -4.24 -8.69 13.07
C LEU A 47 -5.10 -8.59 11.81
N GLY A 48 -4.60 -9.03 10.64
CA GLY A 48 -5.25 -8.85 9.35
C GLY A 48 -5.17 -7.41 8.83
N PHE A 49 -5.73 -7.18 7.65
CA PHE A 49 -6.03 -5.85 7.11
C PHE A 49 -7.54 -5.68 7.14
N THR A 50 -8.03 -4.85 8.03
CA THR A 50 -9.47 -4.76 8.32
C THR A 50 -10.18 -3.86 7.30
N GLU A 51 -11.52 -3.91 7.28
CA GLU A 51 -12.32 -2.95 6.51
C GLU A 51 -12.01 -1.49 6.92
N ALA A 52 -11.77 -1.24 8.20
CA ALA A 52 -11.36 0.09 8.68
C ALA A 52 -10.00 0.52 8.07
N ASP A 53 -9.08 -0.41 7.85
CA ASP A 53 -7.80 -0.13 7.21
C ASP A 53 -7.97 0.15 5.71
N GLN A 54 -8.96 -0.49 5.05
CA GLN A 54 -9.34 -0.15 3.68
C GLN A 54 -9.88 1.27 3.56
N VAL A 55 -10.75 1.69 4.48
CA VAL A 55 -11.27 3.05 4.52
C VAL A 55 -10.13 4.06 4.73
N LYS A 56 -9.20 3.77 5.64
CA LYS A 56 -8.00 4.61 5.85
C LYS A 56 -7.13 4.71 4.59
N LEU A 57 -6.91 3.60 3.90
CA LEU A 57 -6.16 3.60 2.65
C LEU A 57 -6.87 4.45 1.59
N TYR A 58 -8.18 4.27 1.43
CA TYR A 58 -8.97 5.04 0.46
C TYR A 58 -8.82 6.55 0.69
N GLU A 59 -9.00 7.02 1.93
CA GLU A 59 -8.85 8.45 2.24
C GLU A 59 -7.42 8.94 2.00
N LYS A 60 -6.40 8.12 2.31
CA LYS A 60 -5.00 8.43 2.02
C LYS A 60 -4.77 8.57 0.50
N CYS A 61 -5.21 7.59 -0.29
CA CYS A 61 -5.13 7.62 -1.75
C CYS A 61 -5.82 8.86 -2.32
N ARG A 62 -7.03 9.16 -1.85
CA ARG A 62 -7.79 10.34 -2.27
C ARG A 62 -7.02 11.64 -1.98
N ALA A 63 -6.40 11.75 -0.81
CA ALA A 63 -5.58 12.91 -0.45
C ALA A 63 -4.30 13.02 -1.32
N LEU A 64 -3.65 11.90 -1.64
CA LEU A 64 -2.47 11.86 -2.50
C LEU A 64 -2.80 12.21 -3.95
N HIS A 65 -3.90 11.68 -4.49
CA HIS A 65 -4.37 12.01 -5.84
C HIS A 65 -4.65 13.52 -5.98
N LYS A 66 -5.30 14.14 -4.98
CA LYS A 66 -5.50 15.60 -4.95
C LYS A 66 -4.20 16.41 -4.92
N LYS A 67 -3.11 15.84 -4.41
CA LYS A 67 -1.77 16.46 -4.42
C LYS A 67 -1.01 16.26 -5.73
N GLY A 68 -1.58 15.56 -6.71
CA GLY A 68 -0.95 15.28 -8.01
C GLY A 68 -0.01 14.07 -7.98
N VAL A 69 -0.21 13.13 -7.06
CA VAL A 69 0.48 11.84 -7.03
C VAL A 69 -0.26 10.84 -7.93
N ASN A 70 0.47 10.08 -8.74
CA ASN A 70 -0.09 9.03 -9.57
C ASN A 70 -0.22 7.74 -8.76
N LEU A 71 -1.42 7.16 -8.74
CA LEU A 71 -1.71 5.97 -7.94
C LEU A 71 -2.11 4.81 -8.86
N HIS A 72 -1.58 3.63 -8.60
CA HIS A 72 -2.03 2.38 -9.19
C HIS A 72 -2.32 1.38 -8.07
N LEU A 73 -3.54 0.85 -8.07
CA LEU A 73 -4.01 -0.16 -7.13
C LEU A 73 -4.25 -1.45 -7.91
N ARG A 74 -3.69 -2.55 -7.44
CA ARG A 74 -3.91 -3.88 -7.99
C ARG A 74 -5.12 -4.55 -7.34
#